data_AF-A0A645C636-F1
#
_entry.id   AF-A0A645C636-F1
#
_cell.length_a   1.000
_cell.length_b   1.000
_cell.length_c   1.000
_cell.angle_alpha   90.00
_cell.angle_beta   90.00
_cell.angle_gamma   90.00
#
_symmetry.space_group_name_H-M   'P 1'
#
loop_
_entity.id
_entity.type
_entity.pdbx_description
1 polymer ?
#
loop_
_entity_poly.entity_id
_entity_poly.type
_entity_poly.pdbx_seq_one_letter_code
_entity_poly.pdbx_strand_id
1 'polypeptide(L)'
;MSEEWDFDFSGDSYETTQFNDDGFVLQTNLDVTESFLSKLGTPLRSEVAASAYVWFGIDCGTIFEGFVDKYKISSCSSLYKDIPIFEAWIKAMNIDGKYLKWNVAIAGDSTSETIWHVGSCRVGKISRSKKKDKEFIDIGSLRSGRDAVCDVVPSALNPEELRAFNKSRKNGRNIISARSLFGLEDIPLLLLYCVDKDQGIESKTRSKINSSQDIIGFSIIVSGENTSGSHAKTLTVRFPTE
;
A
#
# COMPACT_ATOMS: atom_id res chain seq x y z
N MET A 1 -27.75 -7.35 -22.88
CA MET A 1 -28.05 -7.08 -21.45
C MET A 1 -26.76 -6.57 -20.84
N SER A 2 -26.73 -5.33 -20.35
CA SER A 2 -25.55 -4.77 -19.69
C SER A 2 -25.55 -5.18 -18.22
N GLU A 3 -24.49 -5.81 -17.73
CA GLU A 3 -24.26 -5.98 -16.30
C GLU A 3 -23.73 -4.67 -15.72
N GLU A 4 -24.40 -4.16 -14.70
CA GLU A 4 -23.98 -3.00 -13.92
C GLU A 4 -23.20 -3.51 -12.71
N TRP A 5 -21.90 -3.24 -12.66
CA TRP A 5 -21.04 -3.60 -11.52
C TRP A 5 -20.76 -2.36 -10.70
N ASP A 6 -21.01 -2.50 -9.41
CA ASP A 6 -21.06 -1.46 -8.42
C ASP A 6 -19.81 -1.59 -7.52
N PHE A 7 -18.82 -0.71 -7.69
CA PHE A 7 -17.55 -0.79 -6.95
C PHE A 7 -17.45 0.30 -5.86
N ASP A 8 -17.15 -0.14 -4.63
CA ASP A 8 -16.77 0.68 -3.48
C ASP A 8 -15.45 0.14 -2.92
N PHE A 9 -14.41 0.97 -2.98
CA PHE A 9 -13.06 0.63 -2.51
C PHE A 9 -12.79 1.16 -1.09
N SER A 10 -13.78 1.78 -0.45
CA SER A 10 -13.64 2.32 0.90
C SER A 10 -13.59 1.20 1.95
N GLY A 11 -12.70 1.36 2.94
CA GLY A 11 -12.52 0.36 4.00
C GLY A 11 -11.72 -0.87 3.57
N ASP A 12 -11.22 -0.89 2.34
CA ASP A 12 -10.44 -1.98 1.79
C ASP A 12 -8.94 -1.63 1.74
N SER A 13 -8.13 -2.64 1.46
CA SER A 13 -6.73 -2.47 1.16
C SER A 13 -6.27 -3.43 0.08
N TYR A 14 -5.51 -2.91 -0.86
CA TYR A 14 -4.95 -3.65 -1.98
C TYR A 14 -3.47 -3.81 -1.74
N GLU A 15 -2.93 -5.02 -1.86
CA GLU A 15 -1.49 -5.26 -1.73
C GLU A 15 -0.96 -6.17 -2.82
N THR A 16 0.21 -5.82 -3.37
CA THR A 16 0.91 -6.68 -4.32
C THR A 16 1.51 -7.86 -3.57
N THR A 17 1.05 -9.07 -3.90
CA THR A 17 1.58 -10.32 -3.34
C THR A 17 2.13 -11.27 -4.39
N GLN A 18 1.97 -10.92 -5.68
CA GLN A 18 2.26 -11.79 -6.81
C GLN A 18 3.09 -11.05 -7.85
N PHE A 19 4.23 -11.62 -8.24
CA PHE A 19 5.23 -11.00 -9.10
C PHE A 19 5.79 -12.00 -10.11
N ASN A 20 6.09 -11.53 -11.32
CA ASN A 20 6.91 -12.31 -12.26
C ASN A 20 8.39 -12.12 -11.89
N ASP A 21 9.20 -13.18 -11.96
CA ASP A 21 10.66 -13.07 -11.82
C ASP A 21 11.29 -12.64 -13.16
N ASP A 22 10.94 -11.41 -13.56
CA ASP A 22 11.51 -10.74 -14.72
C ASP A 22 12.40 -9.61 -14.22
N GLY A 23 13.72 -9.79 -14.35
CA GLY A 23 14.70 -8.85 -13.82
C GLY A 23 14.59 -7.45 -14.41
N PHE A 24 14.12 -7.30 -15.66
CA PHE A 24 13.89 -5.97 -16.25
C PHE A 24 12.67 -5.29 -15.62
N VAL A 25 11.59 -6.04 -15.39
CA VAL A 25 10.39 -5.53 -14.73
C VAL A 25 10.68 -5.16 -13.28
N LEU A 26 11.35 -6.03 -12.52
CA LEU A 26 11.71 -5.78 -11.13
C LEU A 26 12.62 -4.55 -10.99
N GLN A 27 13.65 -4.43 -11.85
CA GLN A 27 14.50 -3.25 -11.87
C GLN A 27 13.72 -1.99 -12.26
N THR A 28 12.84 -2.06 -13.25
CA THR A 28 11.99 -0.91 -13.63
C THR A 28 11.18 -0.44 -12.42
N ASN A 29 10.58 -1.36 -11.65
CA ASN A 29 9.77 -1.01 -10.50
C ASN A 29 10.60 -0.40 -9.36
N LEU A 30 11.84 -0.86 -9.14
CA LEU A 30 12.79 -0.21 -8.24
C LEU A 30 13.06 1.24 -8.68
N ASP A 31 13.45 1.44 -9.93
CA ASP A 31 13.80 2.76 -10.48
C ASP A 31 12.61 3.75 -10.43
N VAL A 32 11.40 3.28 -10.79
CA VAL A 32 10.16 4.06 -10.69
C VAL A 32 9.93 4.50 -9.26
N THR A 33 10.06 3.59 -8.30
CA THR A 33 9.81 3.85 -6.88
C THR A 33 10.80 4.87 -6.32
N GLU A 34 12.09 4.68 -6.59
CA GLU A 34 13.13 5.58 -6.07
C GLU A 34 13.05 6.96 -6.74
N SER A 35 12.78 7.02 -8.04
CA SER A 35 12.56 8.28 -8.75
C SER A 35 11.35 9.04 -8.20
N PHE A 36 10.25 8.33 -7.94
CA PHE A 36 9.05 8.88 -7.34
C PHE A 36 9.35 9.47 -5.96
N LEU A 37 9.89 8.65 -5.04
CA LEU A 37 10.16 9.06 -3.67
C LEU A 37 11.15 10.22 -3.56
N SER A 38 12.15 10.28 -4.46
CA SER A 38 13.13 11.38 -4.49
C SER A 38 12.49 12.76 -4.74
N LYS A 39 11.28 12.81 -5.31
CA LYS A 39 10.57 14.04 -5.66
C LYS A 39 9.55 14.49 -4.61
N LEU A 40 9.28 13.66 -3.59
CA LEU A 40 8.27 13.97 -2.56
C LEU A 40 8.77 14.91 -1.46
N GLY A 41 10.05 15.30 -1.49
CA GLY A 41 10.68 16.10 -0.46
C GLY A 41 11.13 15.29 0.75
N THR A 42 11.20 15.94 1.92
CA THR A 42 11.73 15.33 3.15
C THR A 42 10.62 14.61 3.92
N PRO A 43 10.74 13.30 4.19
CA PRO A 43 9.79 12.60 5.05
C PRO A 43 10.05 12.85 6.53
N LEU A 44 9.04 12.53 7.34
CA LEU A 44 9.17 12.41 8.78
C LEU A 44 9.29 10.94 9.18
N ARG A 45 10.01 10.65 10.27
CA ARG A 45 9.99 9.31 10.86
C ARG A 45 8.63 9.05 11.49
N SER A 46 8.08 7.86 11.29
CA SER A 46 6.81 7.47 11.92
C SER A 46 6.95 7.45 13.45
N GLU A 47 5.96 8.00 14.14
CA GLU A 47 5.83 7.90 15.61
C GLU A 47 5.35 6.51 16.05
N VAL A 48 4.81 5.73 15.12
CA VAL A 48 4.17 4.43 15.39
C VAL A 48 5.11 3.27 15.07
N ALA A 49 5.90 3.39 14.01
CA ALA A 49 6.77 2.36 13.49
C ALA A 49 8.22 2.87 13.33
N ALA A 50 9.14 2.36 14.15
CA ALA A 50 10.52 2.82 14.19
C ALA A 50 11.28 2.66 12.85
N SER A 51 10.87 1.71 12.01
CA SER A 51 11.45 1.43 10.68
C SER A 51 10.54 1.92 9.56
N ALA A 52 9.91 3.09 9.74
CA ALA A 52 9.08 3.71 8.71
C ALA A 52 9.30 5.22 8.61
N TYR A 53 9.15 5.72 7.39
CA TYR A 53 9.18 7.14 7.03
C TYR A 53 7.92 7.49 6.25
N VAL A 54 7.39 8.69 6.47
CA VAL A 54 6.11 9.13 5.94
C VAL A 54 6.24 10.52 5.31
N TRP A 55 5.74 10.64 4.08
CA TRP A 55 5.49 11.90 3.41
C TRP A 55 3.99 12.21 3.53
N PHE A 56 3.67 13.33 4.15
CA PHE A 56 2.29 13.72 4.44
C PHE A 56 1.72 14.64 3.37
N GLY A 57 0.44 14.48 3.05
CA GLY A 57 -0.32 15.45 2.25
C GLY A 57 0.14 15.56 0.79
N ILE A 58 0.59 14.46 0.20
CA ILE A 58 0.96 14.37 -1.21
C ILE A 58 -0.29 14.44 -2.07
N ASP A 59 -0.23 15.25 -3.13
CA ASP A 59 -1.32 15.35 -4.12
C ASP A 59 -1.58 14.01 -4.78
N CYS A 60 -2.86 13.64 -4.90
CA CYS A 60 -3.29 12.40 -5.54
C CYS A 60 -2.68 12.25 -6.95
N GLY A 61 -2.73 13.30 -7.78
CA GLY A 61 -2.13 13.29 -9.12
C GLY A 61 -0.63 12.96 -9.12
N THR A 62 0.13 13.48 -8.15
CA THR A 62 1.56 13.19 -8.00
C THR A 62 1.83 11.71 -7.75
N ILE A 63 0.96 11.01 -7.01
CA ILE A 63 1.08 9.57 -6.75
C ILE A 63 0.78 8.76 -8.00
N PHE A 64 -0.30 9.08 -8.71
CA PHE A 64 -0.69 8.33 -9.91
C PHE A 64 0.34 8.53 -11.03
N GLU A 65 0.63 9.77 -11.39
CA GLU A 65 1.59 10.10 -12.44
C GLU A 65 3.03 9.69 -12.08
N GLY A 66 3.36 9.74 -10.79
CA GLY A 66 4.70 9.46 -10.28
C GLY A 66 5.01 7.98 -10.13
N PHE A 67 4.02 7.19 -9.70
CA PHE A 67 4.20 5.81 -9.28
C PHE A 67 3.18 4.86 -9.90
N VAL A 68 1.87 5.03 -9.65
CA VAL A 68 0.86 4.01 -9.99
C VAL A 68 0.83 3.72 -11.49
N ASP A 69 0.85 4.76 -12.33
CA ASP A 69 0.76 4.64 -13.79
C ASP A 69 2.04 4.03 -14.41
N LYS A 70 3.15 4.07 -13.67
CA LYS A 70 4.49 3.64 -14.13
C LYS A 70 4.89 2.29 -13.56
N TYR A 71 4.31 1.88 -12.45
CA TYR A 71 4.61 0.61 -11.80
C TYR A 71 4.05 -0.54 -12.65
N LYS A 72 4.90 -1.52 -12.95
CA LYS A 72 4.51 -2.71 -13.72
C LYS A 72 3.94 -3.77 -12.79
N ILE A 73 2.62 -3.85 -12.71
CA ILE A 73 1.91 -4.91 -11.98
C ILE A 73 1.98 -6.21 -12.77
N SER A 74 2.26 -7.31 -12.09
CA SER A 74 2.26 -8.63 -12.71
C SER A 74 0.87 -9.02 -13.19
N SER A 75 0.77 -9.54 -14.41
CA SER A 75 -0.48 -10.08 -14.96
C SER A 75 -1.02 -11.29 -14.22
N CYS A 76 -0.20 -11.94 -13.38
CA CYS A 76 -0.68 -13.01 -12.48
C CYS A 76 -1.43 -12.47 -11.26
N SER A 77 -1.33 -11.18 -10.96
CA SER A 77 -2.05 -10.50 -9.88
C SER A 77 -3.42 -10.01 -10.33
N SER A 78 -4.45 -10.16 -9.49
CA SER A 78 -5.75 -9.53 -9.74
C SER A 78 -5.63 -8.01 -9.84
N LEU A 79 -4.67 -7.41 -9.12
CA LEU A 79 -4.42 -5.97 -9.12
C LEU A 79 -4.08 -5.42 -10.51
N TYR A 80 -3.62 -6.25 -11.45
CA TYR A 80 -3.43 -5.84 -12.84
C TYR A 80 -4.74 -5.32 -13.46
N LYS A 81 -5.88 -5.90 -13.07
CA LYS A 81 -7.22 -5.47 -13.49
C LYS A 81 -7.84 -4.49 -12.49
N ASP A 82 -7.59 -4.69 -11.19
CA ASP A 82 -8.25 -3.90 -10.15
C ASP A 82 -7.73 -2.46 -10.09
N ILE A 83 -6.42 -2.23 -10.32
CA ILE A 83 -5.83 -0.89 -10.20
C ILE A 83 -6.37 0.12 -11.24
N PRO A 84 -6.56 -0.23 -12.52
CA PRO A 84 -7.23 0.67 -13.47
C PRO A 84 -8.67 1.04 -13.05
N ILE A 85 -9.41 0.11 -12.46
CA ILE A 85 -10.77 0.36 -11.96
C ILE A 85 -10.71 1.27 -10.72
N PHE A 86 -9.78 0.99 -9.82
CA PHE A 86 -9.51 1.80 -8.63
C PHE A 86 -9.12 3.25 -8.99
N GLU A 87 -8.27 3.44 -10.00
CA GLU A 87 -7.88 4.76 -10.48
C GLU A 87 -9.08 5.55 -11.01
N ALA A 88 -9.93 4.93 -11.83
CA ALA A 88 -11.18 5.53 -12.28
C ALA A 88 -12.06 5.91 -11.09
N TRP A 89 -12.07 5.08 -10.05
CA TRP A 89 -12.81 5.36 -8.82
C TRP A 89 -12.29 6.54 -8.03
N ILE A 90 -10.98 6.62 -7.81
CA ILE A 90 -10.35 7.77 -7.17
C ILE A 90 -10.60 9.06 -7.96
N LYS A 91 -10.51 9.02 -9.30
CA LYS A 91 -10.80 10.19 -10.14
C LYS A 91 -12.24 10.69 -9.96
N ALA A 92 -13.21 9.78 -9.88
CA ALA A 92 -14.60 10.15 -9.60
C ALA A 92 -14.76 10.76 -8.19
N MET A 93 -14.11 10.20 -7.17
CA MET A 93 -14.15 10.72 -5.81
C MET A 93 -13.44 12.08 -5.66
N ASN A 94 -12.38 12.33 -6.43
CA ASN A 94 -11.69 13.62 -6.46
C ASN A 94 -12.60 14.75 -7.00
N ILE A 95 -13.52 14.46 -7.93
CA ILE A 95 -14.51 15.45 -8.40
C ILE A 95 -15.42 15.91 -7.24
N ASP A 96 -15.72 15.01 -6.32
CA ASP A 96 -16.51 15.29 -5.12
C ASP A 96 -15.65 15.88 -3.96
N GLY A 97 -14.37 16.17 -4.20
CA GLY A 97 -13.46 16.76 -3.22
C GLY A 97 -12.85 15.76 -2.23
N LYS A 98 -13.04 14.45 -2.42
CA LYS A 98 -12.50 13.38 -1.56
C LYS A 98 -11.16 12.86 -2.04
N TYR A 99 -10.35 12.33 -1.12
CA TYR A 99 -9.06 11.66 -1.41
C TYR A 99 -8.08 12.48 -2.25
N LEU A 100 -8.14 13.81 -2.16
CA LEU A 100 -7.27 14.72 -2.91
C LEU A 100 -5.82 14.67 -2.40
N LYS A 101 -5.66 14.37 -1.12
CA LYS A 101 -4.39 14.30 -0.40
C LYS A 101 -4.19 12.92 0.19
N TRP A 102 -2.96 12.43 0.07
CA TRP A 102 -2.57 11.09 0.47
C TRP A 102 -1.32 11.15 1.33
N ASN A 103 -1.14 10.14 2.16
CA ASN A 103 0.14 9.88 2.77
C ASN A 103 0.89 8.82 1.95
N VAL A 104 2.20 8.97 1.84
CA VAL A 104 3.09 7.96 1.27
C VAL A 104 4.01 7.51 2.37
N ALA A 105 4.22 6.21 2.54
CA ALA A 105 5.15 5.69 3.52
C ALA A 105 6.04 4.60 2.92
N ILE A 106 7.29 4.57 3.38
CA ILE A 106 8.15 3.39 3.25
C ILE A 106 8.26 2.73 4.62
N ALA A 107 8.21 1.41 4.65
CA ALA A 107 8.38 0.63 5.87
C ALA A 107 9.30 -0.57 5.65
N GLY A 108 9.86 -1.07 6.75
CA GLY A 108 10.82 -2.15 6.68
C GLY A 108 11.04 -2.86 8.00
N ASP A 109 12.04 -3.73 8.00
CA ASP A 109 12.42 -4.50 9.17
C ASP A 109 13.54 -3.79 9.94
N SER A 110 13.27 -3.36 11.18
CA SER A 110 14.27 -2.69 12.03
C SER A 110 15.46 -3.57 12.39
N THR A 111 15.34 -4.88 12.19
CA THR A 111 16.38 -5.88 12.52
C THR A 111 17.13 -6.38 11.29
N SER A 112 16.77 -5.93 10.08
CA SER A 112 17.44 -6.36 8.86
C SER A 112 18.86 -5.81 8.75
N GLU A 113 19.79 -6.66 8.32
CA GLU A 113 21.17 -6.30 7.99
C GLU A 113 21.28 -5.64 6.61
N THR A 114 20.30 -5.89 5.72
CA THR A 114 20.25 -5.30 4.38
C THR A 114 19.34 -4.07 4.38
N ILE A 115 19.83 -2.98 3.80
CA ILE A 115 19.16 -1.67 3.86
C ILE A 115 18.71 -1.25 2.47
N TRP A 116 17.48 -0.75 2.39
CA TRP A 116 16.96 0.02 1.29
C TRP A 116 17.19 1.51 1.55
N HIS A 117 17.87 2.15 0.60
CA HIS A 117 18.24 3.55 0.67
C HIS A 117 17.36 4.38 -0.25
N VAL A 118 16.68 5.39 0.29
CA VAL A 118 15.87 6.33 -0.49
C VAL A 118 16.21 7.74 -0.03
N GLY A 119 17.03 8.45 -0.80
CA GLY A 119 17.57 9.74 -0.38
C GLY A 119 18.30 9.63 0.96
N SER A 120 17.83 10.35 1.98
CA SER A 120 18.36 10.30 3.35
C SER A 120 17.75 9.18 4.22
N CYS A 121 16.71 8.50 3.74
CA CYS A 121 16.05 7.42 4.48
C CYS A 121 16.84 6.13 4.40
N ARG A 122 16.85 5.42 5.53
CA ARG A 122 17.44 4.09 5.68
C ARG A 122 16.39 3.18 6.30
N VAL A 123 15.92 2.23 5.52
CA VAL A 123 14.87 1.30 5.94
C VAL A 123 15.36 -0.12 5.68
N GLY A 124 15.27 -1.01 6.66
CA GLY A 124 15.69 -2.39 6.46
C GLY A 124 14.80 -3.09 5.44
N LYS A 125 15.38 -3.81 4.48
CA LYS A 125 14.61 -4.62 3.54
C LYS A 125 13.83 -5.70 4.30
N ILE A 126 12.64 -6.04 3.82
CA ILE A 126 11.82 -7.07 4.46
C ILE A 126 12.14 -8.45 3.90
N SER A 127 12.07 -9.46 4.77
CA SER A 127 12.19 -10.87 4.37
C SER A 127 10.81 -11.48 4.10
N ARG A 128 10.63 -12.10 2.94
CA ARG A 128 9.43 -12.87 2.57
C ARG A 128 9.83 -14.18 1.91
N SER A 129 8.95 -15.17 1.97
CA SER A 129 9.11 -16.45 1.26
C SER A 129 8.06 -16.60 0.17
N LYS A 130 8.43 -17.22 -0.96
CA LYS A 130 7.48 -17.55 -2.02
C LYS A 130 6.84 -18.92 -1.82
N LYS A 131 5.63 -19.12 -2.33
CA LYS A 131 4.98 -20.44 -2.39
C LYS A 131 5.66 -21.33 -3.44
N LYS A 132 5.80 -22.64 -3.14
CA LYS A 132 6.47 -23.62 -4.02
C LYS A 132 5.60 -24.14 -5.17
N ASP A 133 4.28 -24.00 -5.08
CA ASP A 133 3.30 -24.54 -6.05
C ASP A 133 2.93 -23.56 -7.17
N LYS A 134 3.73 -22.49 -7.35
CA LYS A 134 3.47 -21.41 -8.31
C LYS A 134 4.68 -21.20 -9.21
N GLU A 135 4.42 -20.96 -10.49
CA GLU A 135 5.43 -20.58 -11.50
C GLU A 135 5.89 -19.12 -11.34
N PHE A 136 5.13 -18.32 -10.59
CA PHE A 136 5.44 -16.91 -10.27
C PHE A 136 5.71 -16.76 -8.77
N ILE A 137 6.28 -15.62 -8.38
CA ILE A 137 6.57 -15.31 -6.98
C ILE A 137 5.27 -14.91 -6.29
N ASP A 138 4.74 -15.79 -5.43
CA ASP A 138 3.61 -15.49 -4.55
C ASP A 138 4.08 -15.45 -3.09
N ILE A 139 4.17 -14.25 -2.50
CA ILE A 139 4.58 -14.06 -1.11
C ILE A 139 3.43 -14.29 -0.11
N GLY A 140 2.20 -14.32 -0.59
CA GLY A 140 0.97 -14.53 0.19
C GLY A 140 0.51 -13.34 1.01
N SER A 141 1.41 -12.54 1.58
CA SER A 141 1.08 -11.25 2.18
C SER A 141 2.29 -10.32 2.22
N LEU A 142 2.05 -9.04 1.95
CA LEU A 142 3.10 -8.02 1.95
C LEU A 142 3.32 -7.42 3.32
N ARG A 143 2.25 -7.05 4.04
CA ARG A 143 2.34 -6.30 5.30
C ARG A 143 1.62 -6.95 6.47
N SER A 144 1.91 -6.47 7.68
CA SER A 144 1.05 -6.75 8.83
C SER A 144 -0.14 -5.77 8.85
N GLY A 145 -1.21 -6.13 9.57
CA GLY A 145 -2.35 -5.22 9.77
C GLY A 145 -1.94 -3.90 10.44
N ARG A 146 -0.98 -3.94 11.37
CA ARG A 146 -0.54 -2.76 12.14
C ARG A 146 0.20 -1.72 11.33
N ASP A 147 0.72 -2.10 10.15
CA ASP A 147 1.40 -1.16 9.28
C ASP A 147 0.42 -0.18 8.63
N ALA A 148 -0.88 -0.50 8.62
CA ALA A 148 -1.92 0.37 8.07
C ALA A 148 -2.18 1.66 8.87
N VAL A 149 -1.45 1.88 9.96
CA VAL A 149 -1.53 3.09 10.79
C VAL A 149 -0.14 3.68 11.04
N CYS A 150 0.84 3.38 10.18
CA CYS A 150 2.20 3.91 10.32
C CYS A 150 2.27 5.42 10.07
N ASP A 151 1.27 6.01 9.43
CA ASP A 151 1.10 7.43 9.15
C ASP A 151 0.27 8.16 10.22
N VAL A 152 -0.10 7.50 11.32
CA VAL A 152 -0.72 8.21 12.44
C VAL A 152 0.35 8.99 13.21
N VAL A 153 -0.03 10.17 13.70
CA VAL A 153 0.79 11.03 14.56
C VAL A 153 0.16 11.09 15.96
N PRO A 154 0.39 10.09 16.85
CA PRO A 154 -0.22 10.03 18.17
C PRO A 154 -0.03 11.29 19.02
N SER A 155 1.09 12.00 18.85
CA SER A 155 1.36 13.26 19.54
C SER A 155 0.39 14.40 19.18
N ALA A 156 -0.24 14.32 18.00
CA ALA A 156 -1.22 15.29 17.52
C ALA A 156 -2.68 14.91 17.81
N LEU A 157 -2.93 13.71 18.34
CA LEU A 157 -4.27 13.22 18.63
C LEU A 157 -4.82 13.82 19.93
N ASN A 158 -6.12 14.09 19.95
CA ASN A 158 -6.81 14.45 21.19
C ASN A 158 -6.95 13.22 22.13
N PRO A 159 -7.29 13.41 23.42
CA PRO A 159 -7.35 12.31 24.39
C PRO A 159 -8.34 11.18 24.06
N GLU A 160 -9.39 11.44 23.28
CA GLU A 160 -10.34 10.42 22.84
C GLU A 160 -9.78 9.62 21.65
N GLU A 161 -9.27 10.31 20.64
CA GLU A 161 -8.62 9.72 19.47
C GLU A 161 -7.42 8.86 19.89
N LEU A 162 -6.59 9.35 20.82
CA LEU A 162 -5.44 8.60 21.33
C LEU A 162 -5.87 7.32 22.05
N ARG A 163 -6.97 7.35 22.82
CA ARG A 163 -7.54 6.16 23.46
C ARG A 163 -8.05 5.17 22.41
N ALA A 164 -8.75 5.65 21.38
CA ALA A 164 -9.24 4.84 20.28
C ALA A 164 -8.09 4.20 19.50
N PHE A 165 -7.07 4.98 19.13
CA PHE A 165 -5.86 4.52 18.46
C PHE A 165 -5.15 3.40 19.24
N ASN A 166 -4.89 3.62 20.54
CA ASN A 166 -4.23 2.62 21.38
C ASN A 166 -5.04 1.32 21.48
N LYS A 167 -6.37 1.42 21.58
CA LYS A 167 -7.27 0.26 21.59
C LYS A 167 -7.24 -0.50 20.25
N SER A 168 -7.36 0.21 19.13
CA SER A 168 -7.35 -0.37 17.78
C SER A 168 -6.01 -1.04 17.47
N ARG A 169 -4.89 -0.39 17.79
CA ARG A 169 -3.54 -0.94 17.60
C ARG A 169 -3.28 -2.20 18.44
N LYS A 170 -3.76 -2.22 19.69
CA LYS A 170 -3.66 -3.38 20.58
C LYS A 170 -4.47 -4.57 20.03
N ASN A 171 -5.71 -4.33 19.62
CA ASN A 171 -6.63 -5.36 19.16
C ASN A 171 -6.29 -5.87 17.75
N GLY A 172 -5.75 -5.02 16.87
CA GLY A 172 -5.40 -5.33 15.49
C GLY A 172 -6.58 -5.57 14.55
N ARG A 173 -7.80 -5.70 15.06
CA ARG A 173 -9.04 -5.87 14.27
C ARG A 173 -9.51 -4.53 13.72
N ASN A 174 -10.00 -4.55 12.47
CA ASN A 174 -10.61 -3.39 11.80
C ASN A 174 -9.72 -2.14 11.81
N ILE A 175 -8.40 -2.34 11.78
CA ILE A 175 -7.43 -1.25 11.93
C ILE A 175 -7.45 -0.27 10.75
N ILE A 176 -7.87 -0.74 9.57
CA ILE A 176 -8.08 0.09 8.37
C ILE A 176 -9.27 1.02 8.58
N SER A 177 -10.45 0.50 8.95
CA SER A 177 -11.61 1.36 9.19
C SER A 177 -11.45 2.25 10.43
N ALA A 178 -10.63 1.82 11.41
CA ALA A 178 -10.31 2.66 12.55
C ALA A 178 -9.60 3.97 12.14
N ARG A 179 -8.96 4.04 10.97
CA ARG A 179 -8.30 5.25 10.44
C ARG A 179 -9.17 6.50 10.46
N SER A 180 -10.48 6.34 10.24
CA SER A 180 -11.42 7.47 10.31
C SER A 180 -11.52 8.09 11.71
N LEU A 181 -11.19 7.34 12.77
CA LEU A 181 -11.28 7.79 14.16
C LEU A 181 -10.09 8.67 14.60
N PHE A 182 -9.12 8.89 13.71
CA PHE A 182 -7.92 9.67 14.01
C PHE A 182 -7.52 10.56 12.82
N GLY A 183 -8.53 11.11 12.14
CA GLY A 183 -8.37 12.17 11.14
C GLY A 183 -7.85 11.71 9.78
N LEU A 184 -7.98 10.43 9.44
CA LEU A 184 -7.49 9.87 8.18
C LEU A 184 -8.63 9.27 7.32
N GLU A 185 -9.89 9.71 7.47
CA GLU A 185 -10.99 9.13 6.68
C GLU A 185 -10.82 9.41 5.18
N ASP A 186 -10.51 10.64 4.82
CA ASP A 186 -10.29 11.05 3.43
C ASP A 186 -8.81 11.11 3.03
N ILE A 187 -7.93 10.46 3.80
CA ILE A 187 -6.48 10.42 3.55
C ILE A 187 -6.02 8.96 3.35
N PRO A 188 -5.98 8.48 2.10
CA PRO A 188 -5.44 7.16 1.81
C PRO A 188 -3.93 7.10 2.04
N LEU A 189 -3.43 5.88 2.21
CA LEU A 189 -2.02 5.60 2.41
C LEU A 189 -1.49 4.71 1.28
N LEU A 190 -0.46 5.18 0.57
CA LEU A 190 0.41 4.33 -0.25
C LEU A 190 1.60 3.88 0.60
N LEU A 191 1.65 2.60 0.92
CA LEU A 191 2.68 1.99 1.74
C LEU A 191 3.58 1.09 0.91
N LEU A 192 4.89 1.33 0.96
CA LEU A 192 5.90 0.71 0.10
C LEU A 192 6.91 -0.09 0.92
N TYR A 193 7.32 -1.23 0.36
CA TYR A 193 8.32 -2.11 0.93
C TYR A 193 9.31 -2.54 -0.15
N CYS A 194 10.58 -2.68 0.25
CA CYS A 194 11.59 -3.37 -0.54
C CYS A 194 11.79 -4.77 0.06
N VAL A 195 11.37 -5.79 -0.69
CA VAL A 195 11.56 -7.20 -0.32
C VAL A 195 12.93 -7.64 -0.80
N ASP A 196 13.72 -8.19 0.12
CA ASP A 196 15.05 -8.68 -0.16
C ASP A 196 14.99 -9.93 -1.05
N LYS A 197 15.72 -9.89 -2.17
CA LYS A 197 15.74 -10.96 -3.17
C LYS A 197 16.36 -12.26 -2.68
N ASP A 198 17.28 -12.21 -1.72
CA ASP A 198 18.09 -13.35 -1.27
C ASP A 198 17.58 -13.98 0.04
N GLN A 199 16.56 -13.36 0.64
CA GLN A 199 16.01 -13.75 1.94
C GLN A 199 14.76 -14.63 1.82
N GLY A 200 14.35 -15.13 2.97
CA GLY A 200 13.16 -15.97 3.14
C GLY A 200 13.46 -17.22 3.97
N ILE A 201 12.38 -17.86 4.41
CA ILE A 201 12.39 -19.11 5.17
C ILE A 201 11.98 -20.27 4.26
N GLU A 202 12.74 -21.37 4.32
CA GLU A 202 12.39 -22.65 3.71
C GLU A 202 11.40 -23.43 4.58
N SER A 203 10.35 -23.97 3.97
CA SER A 203 9.42 -24.89 4.63
C SER A 203 8.86 -25.91 3.64
N LYS A 204 7.92 -26.76 4.09
CA LYS A 204 7.24 -27.72 3.22
C LYS A 204 6.55 -27.05 2.01
N THR A 205 6.00 -25.84 2.21
CA THR A 205 5.20 -25.14 1.20
C THR A 205 5.83 -23.83 0.70
N ARG A 206 6.96 -23.42 1.30
CA ARG A 206 7.62 -22.14 1.03
C ARG A 206 9.09 -22.32 0.67
N SER A 207 9.60 -21.46 -0.20
CA SER A 207 11.03 -21.30 -0.49
C SER A 207 11.47 -19.85 -0.37
N LYS A 208 12.78 -19.64 -0.30
CA LYS A 208 13.38 -18.30 -0.48
C LYS A 208 12.97 -17.69 -1.81
N ILE A 209 12.93 -16.36 -1.87
CA ILE A 209 12.54 -15.65 -3.10
C ILE A 209 13.53 -15.96 -4.22
N ASN A 210 14.83 -15.74 -3.97
CA ASN A 210 15.93 -15.92 -4.92
C ASN A 210 15.60 -15.30 -6.30
N SER A 211 15.09 -14.07 -6.30
CA SER A 211 14.75 -13.35 -7.53
C SER A 211 15.98 -12.65 -8.10
N SER A 212 15.89 -12.29 -9.37
CA SER A 212 16.97 -11.57 -10.07
C SER A 212 17.30 -10.19 -9.44
N GLN A 213 16.28 -9.49 -8.93
CA GLN A 213 16.38 -8.19 -8.27
C GLN A 213 15.53 -8.16 -6.99
N ASP A 214 15.76 -7.17 -6.13
CA ASP A 214 14.84 -6.87 -5.02
C ASP A 214 13.46 -6.52 -5.57
N ILE A 215 12.42 -6.76 -4.78
CA ILE A 215 11.02 -6.58 -5.22
C ILE A 215 10.42 -5.41 -4.46
N ILE A 216 9.98 -4.37 -5.18
CA ILE A 216 9.11 -3.35 -4.58
C ILE A 216 7.70 -3.90 -4.51
N GLY A 217 7.18 -4.07 -3.30
CA GLY A 217 5.76 -4.30 -3.05
C GLY A 217 5.09 -3.03 -2.55
N PHE A 218 3.83 -2.83 -2.93
CA PHE A 218 3.00 -1.75 -2.41
C PHE A 218 1.70 -2.25 -1.78
N SER A 219 1.18 -1.46 -0.85
CA SER A 219 -0.19 -1.55 -0.36
C SER A 219 -0.87 -0.18 -0.44
N ILE A 220 -2.05 -0.14 -1.04
CA ILE A 220 -2.94 1.02 -1.01
C ILE A 220 -4.00 0.76 0.04
N ILE A 221 -4.15 1.69 0.97
CA ILE A 221 -5.12 1.60 2.07
C ILE A 221 -6.05 2.80 1.97
N VAL A 222 -7.32 2.54 1.73
CA VAL A 222 -8.37 3.56 1.72
C VAL A 222 -9.20 3.37 2.98
N SER A 223 -9.20 4.38 3.84
CA SER A 223 -10.05 4.35 5.02
C SER A 223 -11.52 4.29 4.58
N GLY A 224 -12.28 3.42 5.21
CA GLY A 224 -13.73 3.43 5.06
C GLY A 224 -14.32 4.47 5.99
N GLU A 225 -15.45 5.06 5.60
CA GLU A 225 -16.24 5.84 6.55
C GLU A 225 -16.75 4.89 7.66
N ASN A 226 -16.55 5.24 8.93
CA ASN A 226 -17.34 4.65 10.02
C ASN A 226 -18.75 5.26 10.00
N THR A 227 -19.47 5.10 8.90
CA THR A 227 -20.85 5.56 8.81
C THR A 227 -21.80 4.51 9.37
N SER A 228 -22.33 4.77 10.56
CA SER A 228 -23.69 4.37 10.93
C SER A 228 -24.74 5.16 10.11
N GLY A 229 -24.52 5.35 8.81
CA GLY A 229 -25.29 6.24 7.93
C GLY A 229 -24.77 6.20 6.49
N SER A 230 -25.18 5.15 5.77
CA SER A 230 -25.02 4.91 4.33
C SER A 230 -24.87 6.16 3.45
N HIS A 231 -23.70 6.40 2.83
CA HIS A 231 -23.54 7.10 1.54
C HIS A 231 -22.17 6.84 0.88
N ALA A 232 -21.68 5.60 0.85
CA ALA A 232 -20.61 5.25 -0.09
C ALA A 232 -21.16 5.36 -1.52
N LYS A 233 -20.63 6.28 -2.33
CA LYS A 233 -21.01 6.41 -3.74
C LYS A 233 -20.39 5.24 -4.51
N THR A 234 -21.26 4.44 -5.06
CA THR A 234 -20.91 3.29 -5.87
C THR A 234 -20.67 3.70 -7.31
N LEU A 235 -19.58 3.22 -7.93
CA LEU A 235 -19.36 3.42 -9.36
C LEU A 235 -19.96 2.28 -10.16
N THR A 236 -20.87 2.64 -11.05
CA THR A 236 -21.44 1.74 -12.05
C THR A 236 -20.66 1.85 -13.35
N VAL A 237 -19.86 0.82 -13.69
CA VAL A 237 -19.14 0.75 -14.97
C VAL A 237 -19.91 -0.14 -15.95
N ARG A 238 -20.12 0.34 -17.19
CA ARG A 238 -20.74 -0.42 -18.28
C ARG A 238 -19.66 -0.95 -19.22
N PHE A 239 -19.48 -2.26 -19.27
CA PHE A 239 -18.65 -2.90 -20.29
C PHE A 239 -19.49 -3.18 -21.56
N PRO A 240 -18.97 -2.93 -22.77
CA PRO A 240 -19.60 -3.41 -24.00
C PRO A 240 -19.59 -4.94 -23.99
N THR A 241 -20.75 -5.55 -24.26
CA THR A 241 -20.83 -6.97 -24.60
C THR A 241 -20.44 -7.13 -26.06
N GLU A 242 -19.56 -8.10 -26.36
CA GLU A 242 -19.24 -8.52 -27.74
C GLU A 242 -20.49 -8.91 -28.53
#